data_AF-G8T7M5-F1
#
_entry.id   AF-G8T7M5-F1
#
_cell.length_a   1.000
_cell.length_b   1.000
_cell.length_c   1.000
_cell.angle_alpha   90.00
_cell.angle_beta   90.00
_cell.angle_gamma   90.00
#
_symmetry.space_group_name_H-M   'P 1'
#
loop_
_entity.id
_entity.type
_entity.pdbx_description
1 polymer ?
#
loop_
_entity_poly.entity_id
_entity_poly.type
_entity_poly.pdbx_seq_one_letter_code
_entity_poly.pdbx_strand_id
1 'polypeptide(L)'
;MNRKKIDVDVVKDVLEALLIAQPHSTFVQSLYQQYQERGGLSKKQLEGIYNKSQKVKSIPVAKLATLEAMILKRPTRYKSAPPPPKPMYEKDERVGKLMEAILAKYPEHKRVVFLKSKYDNNETLTPAEVLDVERFFKALK
;
A
#
# COMPACT_ATOMS: atom_id res chain seq x y z
N MET A 1 18.89 12.52 -41.62
CA MET A 1 20.01 12.39 -40.65
C MET A 1 19.81 13.39 -39.53
N ASN A 2 19.21 12.98 -38.41
CA ASN A 2 19.04 13.86 -37.25
C ASN A 2 20.41 14.06 -36.60
N ARG A 3 20.96 15.27 -36.71
CA ARG A 3 22.14 15.69 -35.96
C ARG A 3 21.89 15.32 -34.50
N LYS A 4 22.71 14.44 -33.92
CA LYS A 4 22.78 14.27 -32.46
C LYS A 4 23.04 15.67 -31.92
N LYS A 5 22.02 16.30 -31.31
CA LYS A 5 22.25 17.52 -30.56
C LYS A 5 23.37 17.20 -29.57
N ILE A 6 24.24 18.16 -29.30
CA ILE A 6 25.16 18.12 -28.18
C ILE A 6 24.27 18.17 -26.93
N ASP A 7 23.60 17.06 -26.64
CA ASP A 7 22.59 16.96 -25.60
C ASP A 7 23.37 16.85 -24.30
N VAL A 8 23.48 17.97 -23.60
CA VAL A 8 24.09 18.03 -22.27
C VAL A 8 23.22 17.18 -21.36
N ASP A 9 23.71 16.00 -21.01
CA ASP A 9 23.03 15.12 -20.06
C ASP A 9 23.26 15.62 -18.63
N VAL A 10 22.41 16.57 -18.23
CA VAL A 10 22.48 17.20 -16.91
C VAL A 10 22.32 16.16 -15.79
N VAL A 11 21.54 15.09 -16.00
CA VAL A 11 21.33 14.07 -14.97
C VAL A 11 22.60 13.26 -14.73
N LYS A 12 23.26 12.84 -15.82
CA LYS A 12 24.56 12.16 -15.75
C LYS A 12 25.61 13.03 -15.09
N ASP A 13 25.73 14.29 -15.50
CA ASP A 13 26.70 15.24 -14.96
C ASP A 13 26.53 15.44 -13.45
N VAL A 14 25.28 15.57 -12.97
CA VAL A 14 24.99 15.73 -11.54
C VAL A 14 25.29 14.45 -10.77
N LEU A 15 25.01 13.28 -11.34
CA LEU A 15 25.34 11.99 -10.72
C LEU A 15 26.85 11.78 -10.57
N GLU A 16 27.63 12.11 -11.61
CA GLU A 16 29.10 12.03 -11.57
C GLU A 16 29.68 13.00 -10.52
N ALA A 17 29.20 14.24 -10.49
CA ALA A 17 29.61 15.22 -9.49
C ALA A 17 29.25 14.78 -8.05
N LEU A 18 28.09 14.14 -7.87
CA LEU A 18 27.70 13.55 -6.58
C LEU A 18 28.55 12.34 -6.19
N LEU A 19 28.96 11.50 -7.14
CA LEU A 19 29.86 10.38 -6.86
C LEU A 19 31.24 10.86 -6.42
N ILE A 20 31.75 11.94 -7.04
CA ILE A 20 33.00 12.57 -6.64
C ILE A 20 32.88 13.17 -5.23
N ALA A 21 31.78 13.87 -4.94
CA ALA A 21 31.57 14.51 -3.65
C ALA A 21 31.23 13.53 -2.51
N GLN A 22 30.53 12.44 -2.81
CA GLN A 22 30.07 11.46 -1.82
C GLN A 22 30.25 10.01 -2.32
N PRO A 23 31.50 9.53 -2.47
CA PRO A 23 31.80 8.23 -3.05
C PRO A 23 31.25 7.06 -2.22
N HIS A 24 31.10 7.22 -0.90
CA HIS A 24 30.57 6.18 -0.01
C HIS A 24 29.04 6.06 -0.01
N SER A 25 28.32 6.91 -0.74
CA SER A 25 26.85 6.85 -0.75
C SER A 25 26.36 5.73 -1.68
N THR A 26 26.01 4.58 -1.10
CA THR A 26 25.37 3.45 -1.80
C THR A 26 24.15 3.87 -2.63
N PHE A 27 23.38 4.84 -2.14
CA PHE A 27 22.26 5.44 -2.88
C PHE A 27 22.67 6.05 -4.23
N VAL A 28 23.75 6.85 -4.27
CA VAL A 28 24.17 7.55 -5.49
C VAL A 28 24.78 6.54 -6.46
N GLN A 29 25.58 5.60 -5.96
CA GLN A 29 26.13 4.50 -6.76
C GLN A 29 25.02 3.68 -7.44
N SER A 30 23.99 3.29 -6.67
CA SER A 30 22.86 2.52 -7.21
C SER A 30 22.09 3.31 -8.27
N LEU A 31 21.85 4.61 -8.07
CA LEU A 31 21.17 5.44 -9.07
C LEU A 31 22.02 5.67 -10.31
N TYR A 32 23.33 5.84 -10.17
CA TYR A 32 24.25 5.94 -11.30
C TYR A 32 24.21 4.66 -12.14
N GLN A 33 24.31 3.49 -11.52
CA GLN A 33 24.22 2.22 -12.23
C GLN A 33 22.86 2.05 -12.92
N GLN A 34 21.75 2.32 -12.23
CA GLN A 34 20.41 2.26 -12.83
C GLN A 34 20.26 3.20 -14.02
N TYR A 35 20.86 4.39 -13.94
CA TYR A 35 20.86 5.35 -15.04
C TYR A 35 21.67 4.86 -16.23
N GLN A 36 22.84 4.25 -16.00
CA GLN A 36 23.63 3.63 -17.08
C GLN A 36 22.89 2.46 -17.75
N GLU A 37 22.21 1.62 -16.96
CA GLU A 37 21.51 0.45 -17.48
C GLU A 37 20.22 0.81 -18.24
N ARG A 38 19.45 1.79 -17.75
CA ARG A 38 18.09 2.06 -18.22
C ARG A 38 17.94 3.39 -18.95
N GLY A 39 18.94 4.27 -18.88
CA GLY A 39 18.92 5.61 -19.48
C GLY A 39 17.96 6.61 -18.82
N GLY A 40 17.34 6.26 -17.69
CA GLY A 40 16.32 7.10 -17.08
C GLY A 40 16.04 6.76 -15.62
N LEU A 41 15.64 7.80 -14.87
CA LEU A 41 15.24 7.70 -13.47
C LEU A 41 13.78 8.12 -13.29
N SER A 42 13.15 7.61 -12.25
CA SER A 42 11.81 8.04 -11.82
C SER A 42 11.84 9.45 -11.21
N LYS A 43 10.68 10.12 -11.16
CA LYS A 43 10.54 11.47 -10.57
C LYS A 43 11.09 11.54 -9.14
N LYS A 44 10.73 10.55 -8.30
CA LYS A 44 11.18 10.47 -6.90
C LYS A 44 12.69 10.28 -6.77
N GLN A 45 13.31 9.55 -7.70
CA GLN A 45 14.75 9.38 -7.71
C GLN A 45 15.46 10.68 -8.08
N LEU A 46 14.93 11.44 -9.06
CA LEU A 46 15.45 12.77 -9.40
C LEU A 46 15.30 13.75 -8.23
N GLU A 47 14.17 13.73 -7.51
CA GLU A 47 13.97 14.52 -6.27
C GLU A 47 15.01 14.15 -5.19
N GLY A 48 15.27 12.85 -5.01
CA GLY A 48 16.30 12.37 -4.09
C GLY A 48 17.71 12.83 -4.47
N ILE A 49 18.04 12.83 -5.76
CA ILE A 49 19.30 13.38 -6.29
C ILE A 49 19.38 14.88 -6.04
N TYR A 50 18.34 15.63 -6.37
CA TYR A 50 18.29 17.09 -6.17
C TYR A 50 18.53 17.45 -4.70
N ASN A 51 17.85 16.81 -3.77
CA ASN A 51 18.02 17.04 -2.33
C ASN A 51 19.44 16.72 -1.82
N LYS A 52 20.10 15.70 -2.39
CA LYS A 52 21.51 15.40 -2.08
C LYS A 52 22.44 16.44 -2.70
N SER A 53 22.15 16.87 -3.93
CA SER A 53 22.97 17.82 -4.68
C SER A 53 22.96 19.21 -4.06
N GLN A 54 21.86 19.63 -3.44
CA GLN A 54 21.80 20.90 -2.69
C GLN A 54 22.84 21.01 -1.56
N LYS A 55 23.23 19.88 -0.97
CA LYS A 55 24.22 19.85 0.12
C LYS A 55 25.66 19.94 -0.39
N VAL A 56 25.87 19.81 -1.70
CA VAL A 56 27.19 19.74 -2.34
C VAL A 56 27.46 21.06 -3.08
N LYS A 57 28.40 21.85 -2.57
CA LYS A 57 28.75 23.17 -3.14
C LYS A 57 29.49 23.11 -4.48
N SER A 58 30.01 21.94 -4.88
CA SER A 58 30.77 21.77 -6.12
C SER A 58 29.88 21.70 -7.37
N ILE A 59 28.56 21.52 -7.21
CA ILE A 59 27.64 21.35 -8.34
C ILE A 59 27.15 22.73 -8.84
N PRO A 60 27.28 23.04 -10.14
CA PRO A 60 26.81 24.32 -10.68
C PRO A 60 25.30 24.52 -10.51
N VAL A 61 24.90 25.72 -10.06
CA VAL A 61 23.49 26.09 -9.83
C VAL A 61 22.63 25.94 -11.09
N ALA A 62 23.17 26.24 -12.27
CA ALA A 62 22.46 26.10 -13.54
C ALA A 62 22.03 24.64 -13.82
N LYS A 63 22.87 23.67 -13.44
CA LYS A 63 22.56 22.23 -13.59
C LYS A 63 21.47 21.81 -12.60
N LEU A 64 21.51 22.32 -11.36
CA LEU A 64 20.46 22.08 -10.37
C LEU A 64 19.11 22.65 -10.80
N ALA A 65 19.08 23.86 -11.34
CA ALA A 65 17.87 24.49 -11.86
C ALA A 65 17.26 23.67 -13.02
N THR A 66 18.10 23.11 -13.88
CA THR A 66 17.65 22.26 -14.99
C THR A 66 17.09 20.93 -14.49
N LEU A 67 17.74 20.31 -13.49
CA LEU A 67 17.24 19.10 -12.84
C LEU A 67 15.88 19.35 -12.17
N GLU A 68 15.71 20.49 -11.49
CA GLU A 68 14.45 20.91 -10.89
C GLU A 68 13.35 21.09 -11.94
N ALA A 69 13.65 21.78 -13.05
CA ALA A 69 12.72 21.92 -14.16
C ALA A 69 12.30 20.56 -14.76
N MET A 70 13.22 19.59 -14.84
CA MET A 70 12.92 18.22 -15.28
C MET A 70 11.99 17.49 -14.30
N ILE A 71 12.15 17.71 -12.99
CA ILE A 71 11.28 17.14 -11.94
C ILE A 71 9.87 17.72 -12.04
N LEU A 72 9.75 19.05 -12.19
CA LEU A 72 8.47 19.75 -12.29
C LEU A 72 7.68 19.35 -13.54
N LYS A 73 8.35 19.11 -14.67
CA LYS A 73 7.71 18.62 -15.90
C LYS A 73 7.12 17.22 -15.79
N ARG A 74 7.57 16.40 -14.83
CA ARG A 74 7.08 15.02 -14.68
C ARG A 74 5.74 15.00 -13.91
N PRO A 75 4.74 14.24 -14.38
CA PRO A 75 3.44 14.17 -13.71
C PRO A 75 3.54 13.55 -12.32
N THR A 76 2.81 14.11 -11.36
CA THR A 76 2.60 13.50 -10.04
C THR A 76 1.48 12.47 -10.12
N ARG A 77 1.83 11.18 -10.08
CA ARG A 77 0.82 10.11 -9.94
C ARG A 77 0.57 9.89 -8.45
N TYR A 78 -0.57 10.37 -7.96
CA TYR A 78 -1.06 10.04 -6.62
C TYR A 78 -1.56 8.60 -6.61
N LYS A 79 -1.21 7.85 -5.55
CA LYS A 79 -1.85 6.55 -5.29
C LYS A 79 -3.26 6.84 -4.78
N SER A 80 -4.28 6.17 -5.33
CA SER A 80 -5.64 6.23 -4.80
C SER A 80 -5.64 5.89 -3.31
N ALA A 81 -6.45 6.60 -2.52
CA ALA A 81 -6.60 6.30 -1.10
C ALA A 81 -6.98 4.82 -0.93
N PRO A 82 -6.34 4.09 0.00
CA PRO A 82 -6.74 2.72 0.30
C PRO A 82 -8.23 2.70 0.72
N PRO A 83 -8.99 1.65 0.34
CA PRO A 83 -10.37 1.54 0.77
C PRO A 83 -10.46 1.56 2.31
N PRO A 84 -11.56 2.07 2.88
CA PRO A 84 -11.75 2.09 4.32
C PRO A 84 -11.65 0.66 4.89
N PRO A 85 -11.15 0.50 6.14
CA PRO A 85 -11.03 -0.80 6.77
C PRO A 85 -12.41 -1.42 6.89
N LYS A 86 -12.68 -2.48 6.10
CA LYS A 86 -13.86 -3.31 6.30
C LYS A 86 -13.69 -4.06 7.62
N PRO A 87 -14.67 -4.03 8.53
CA PRO A 87 -14.64 -4.88 9.71
C PRO A 87 -14.56 -6.34 9.26
N MET A 88 -13.65 -7.10 9.86
CA MET A 88 -13.34 -8.48 9.49
C MET A 88 -14.48 -9.46 9.82
N TYR A 89 -15.50 -8.99 10.55
CA TYR A 89 -16.65 -9.77 11.00
C TYR A 89 -17.93 -8.94 10.86
N GLU A 90 -18.84 -9.38 10.00
CA GLU A 90 -20.25 -8.97 10.01
C GLU A 90 -21.03 -10.06 10.76
N LYS A 91 -21.53 -9.75 11.97
CA LYS A 91 -22.41 -10.67 12.70
C LYS A 91 -23.73 -10.78 11.95
N ASP A 92 -24.16 -12.00 11.66
CA ASP A 92 -25.50 -12.21 11.10
C ASP A 92 -26.55 -12.10 12.22
N GLU A 93 -27.14 -10.91 12.35
CA GLU A 93 -28.17 -10.60 13.35
C GLU A 93 -29.39 -11.52 13.25
N ARG A 94 -29.65 -12.11 12.08
CA ARG A 94 -30.78 -13.02 11.87
C ARG A 94 -30.58 -14.30 12.67
N VAL A 95 -29.38 -14.88 12.61
CA VAL A 95 -29.03 -16.12 13.31
C VAL A 95 -29.06 -15.88 14.82
N GLY A 96 -28.57 -14.72 15.29
CA GLY A 96 -28.64 -14.34 16.70
C GLY A 96 -30.08 -14.34 17.26
N LYS A 97 -31.04 -13.78 16.50
CA LYS A 97 -32.47 -13.76 16.88
C LYS A 97 -33.10 -15.15 16.90
N LEU A 98 -32.75 -16.03 15.96
CA LEU A 98 -33.25 -17.40 15.93
C LEU A 98 -32.78 -18.20 17.15
N MET A 99 -31.51 -18.06 17.54
CA MET A 99 -30.97 -18.72 18.74
C MET A 99 -31.66 -18.25 20.02
N GLU A 100 -31.91 -16.95 20.16
CA GLU A 100 -32.64 -16.40 21.32
C GLU A 100 -34.07 -16.93 21.40
N ALA A 101 -34.78 -16.99 20.27
CA ALA A 101 -36.12 -17.55 20.22
C ALA A 101 -36.18 -19.04 20.58
N ILE A 102 -35.15 -19.82 20.20
CA ILE A 102 -35.04 -21.23 20.59
C ILE A 102 -34.78 -21.36 22.09
N LEU A 103 -33.82 -20.61 22.64
CA LEU A 103 -33.45 -20.68 24.05
C LEU A 103 -34.55 -20.16 24.99
N ALA A 104 -35.41 -19.24 24.52
CA ALA A 104 -36.57 -18.79 25.27
C ALA A 104 -37.60 -19.91 25.52
N LYS A 105 -37.73 -20.88 24.61
CA LYS A 105 -38.63 -22.02 24.75
C LYS A 105 -37.95 -23.26 25.34
N TYR A 106 -36.69 -23.51 24.98
CA TYR A 106 -35.89 -24.62 25.48
C TYR A 106 -34.52 -24.13 25.97
N PRO A 107 -34.43 -23.66 27.23
CA PRO A 107 -33.19 -23.12 27.78
C PRO A 107 -32.07 -24.16 27.89
N GLU A 108 -32.40 -25.46 27.97
CA GLU A 108 -31.43 -26.55 28.07
C GLU A 108 -30.96 -27.11 26.72
N HIS A 109 -31.26 -26.45 25.60
CA HIS A 109 -30.85 -26.94 24.28
C HIS A 109 -29.33 -26.80 24.07
N LYS A 110 -28.57 -27.80 24.52
CA LYS A 110 -27.09 -27.84 24.58
C LYS A 110 -26.41 -27.34 23.30
N ARG A 111 -26.93 -27.71 22.14
CA ARG A 111 -26.38 -27.31 20.84
C ARG A 111 -26.54 -25.82 20.56
N VAL A 112 -27.66 -25.20 20.93
CA VAL A 112 -27.95 -23.79 20.65
C VAL A 112 -27.27 -22.89 21.68
N VAL A 113 -27.14 -23.35 22.93
CA VAL A 113 -26.31 -22.68 23.96
C VAL A 113 -24.85 -22.57 23.50
N PHE A 114 -24.31 -23.66 22.95
CA PHE A 114 -22.95 -23.67 22.40
C PHE A 114 -22.79 -22.70 21.21
N LEU A 115 -23.75 -22.70 20.28
CA LEU A 115 -23.71 -21.79 19.12
C LEU A 115 -23.91 -20.31 19.51
N LYS A 116 -24.71 -20.03 20.55
CA LYS A 116 -24.88 -18.68 21.11
C LYS A 116 -23.58 -18.18 21.73
N SER A 117 -22.89 -19.03 22.50
CA SER A 117 -21.56 -18.71 23.05
C SER A 117 -20.54 -18.39 21.96
N LYS A 118 -20.49 -19.18 20.88
CA LYS A 118 -19.66 -18.89 19.70
C LYS A 118 -20.01 -17.54 19.04
N TYR A 119 -21.30 -17.28 18.84
CA TYR A 119 -21.80 -16.03 18.26
C TYR A 119 -21.47 -14.80 19.13
N ASP A 120 -21.59 -14.93 20.45
CA ASP A 120 -21.29 -13.87 21.41
C ASP A 120 -19.78 -13.58 21.46
N ASN A 121 -18.94 -14.62 21.31
CA ASN A 121 -17.48 -14.52 21.21
C ASN A 121 -16.94 -14.01 19.86
N ASN A 122 -17.82 -13.59 18.93
CA ASN A 122 -17.47 -13.14 17.57
C ASN A 122 -16.84 -14.23 16.69
N GLU A 123 -17.07 -15.51 16.99
CA GLU A 123 -16.60 -16.61 16.13
C GLU A 123 -17.50 -16.76 14.90
N THR A 124 -16.90 -17.07 13.74
CA THR A 124 -17.67 -17.36 12.53
C THR A 124 -18.40 -18.69 12.66
N LEU A 125 -19.72 -18.65 12.55
CA LEU A 125 -20.54 -19.85 12.42
C LEU A 125 -20.34 -20.46 11.04
N THR A 126 -20.16 -21.77 11.00
CA THR A 126 -20.10 -22.50 9.74
C THR A 126 -21.49 -22.55 9.08
N PRO A 127 -21.57 -22.67 7.74
CA PRO A 127 -22.87 -22.78 7.04
C PRO A 127 -23.74 -23.94 7.55
N ALA A 128 -23.12 -25.05 7.98
CA ALA A 128 -23.82 -26.18 8.58
C ALA A 128 -24.46 -25.82 9.93
N GLU A 129 -23.76 -25.07 10.78
CA GLU A 129 -24.28 -24.61 12.07
C GLU A 129 -25.45 -23.62 11.89
N VAL A 130 -25.43 -22.79 10.85
CA VAL A 130 -26.54 -21.89 10.52
C VAL A 130 -27.79 -22.68 10.10
N LEU A 131 -27.62 -23.70 9.24
CA LEU A 131 -28.70 -24.59 8.82
C LEU A 131 -29.30 -25.37 9.99
N ASP A 132 -28.48 -25.81 10.93
CA ASP A 132 -28.93 -26.47 12.16
C ASP A 132 -29.85 -25.55 12.98
N VAL A 133 -29.45 -24.28 13.18
CA VAL A 133 -30.27 -23.28 13.90
C VAL A 133 -31.61 -23.05 13.21
N GLU A 134 -31.62 -22.91 11.89
CA GLU A 134 -32.87 -22.78 11.12
C GLU A 134 -33.77 -24.02 11.24
N ARG A 135 -33.18 -25.22 11.26
CA ARG A 135 -33.92 -26.48 11.43
C ARG A 135 -34.53 -26.59 12.82
N PHE A 136 -33.79 -26.24 13.88
CA PHE A 136 -34.30 -26.21 15.24
C PHE A 136 -35.41 -25.18 15.40
N PHE A 137 -35.27 -24.01 14.77
CA PHE A 137 -36.33 -23.01 14.74
C PHE A 137 -37.59 -23.48 14.02
N LYS A 138 -37.47 -24.21 12.91
CA LYS A 138 -38.63 -24.81 12.22
C LYS A 138 -39.32 -25.90 13.05
N ALA A 139 -38.55 -26.67 13.84
CA ALA A 139 -39.09 -27.71 14.73
C ALA A 139 -39.77 -27.15 15.99
N LEU A 140 -39.62 -25.86 16.27
CA LEU A 140 -40.32 -25.13 17.34
C LEU A 140 -41.72 -24.64 16.95
N LYS A 141 -42.09 -24.81 15.68
CA LYS A 141 -43.39 -24.48 15.12
C LYS A 141 -44.27 -25.72 15.11
#